data_AF-A0A8S0G0B5-F1
#
_entry.id   AF-A0A8S0G0B5-F1
#
_cell.length_a   1.000
_cell.length_b   1.000
_cell.length_c   1.000
_cell.angle_alpha   90.00
_cell.angle_beta   90.00
_cell.angle_gamma   90.00
#
_symmetry.space_group_name_H-M   'P 1'
#
loop_
_entity.id
_entity.type
_entity.pdbx_description
1 polymer ?
#
loop_
_entity_poly.entity_id
_entity_poly.type
_entity_poly.pdbx_seq_one_letter_code
_entity_poly.pdbx_strand_id
1 'polypeptide(L)' 'MVVHGSLHLLGYDHIEDDEAEEMEAIETEIMLALGYEDPYIAEKE' A
#
# COMPACT_ATOMS: atom_id res chain seq x y z
N MET A 1 0.91 -6.88 6.79
CA MET A 1 -0.26 -7.56 6.17
C MET A 1 0.19 -8.43 5.00
N VAL A 2 -0.64 -9.35 4.48
CA VAL A 2 -0.27 -10.24 3.35
C VAL A 2 -0.03 -9.46 2.05
N VAL A 3 -0.85 -8.46 1.74
CA VAL A 3 -0.66 -7.57 0.58
C VAL A 3 0.63 -6.77 0.73
N HIS A 4 0.77 -6.00 1.81
CA HIS A 4 2.00 -5.32 2.19
C HIS A 4 3.27 -6.18 2.08
N GLY A 5 3.27 -7.36 2.71
CA GLY A 5 4.42 -8.27 2.67
C GLY A 5 4.68 -8.83 1.28
N SER A 6 3.65 -9.00 0.45
CA SER A 6 3.81 -9.41 -0.95
C SER A 6 4.42 -8.29 -1.79
N LEU A 7 4.05 -7.03 -1.55
CA LEU A 7 4.66 -5.88 -2.22
C LEU A 7 6.16 -5.78 -1.89
N HIS A 8 6.55 -5.98 -0.63
CA HIS A 8 7.97 -6.10 -0.27
C HIS A 8 8.69 -7.25 -0.97
N LEU A 9 8.06 -8.42 -1.10
CA LEU A 9 8.66 -9.55 -1.84
C LEU A 9 8.79 -9.28 -3.35
N LEU A 10 7.99 -8.37 -3.89
CA LEU A 10 8.07 -7.91 -5.27
C LEU A 10 9.07 -6.75 -5.45
N GLY A 11 9.64 -6.24 -4.37
CA GLY A 11 10.67 -5.20 -4.39
C GLY A 11 10.17 -3.77 -4.18
N TYR A 12 8.89 -3.59 -3.83
CA TYR A 12 8.41 -2.29 -3.35
C TYR A 12 8.87 -2.07 -1.91
N ASP A 13 9.25 -0.84 -1.59
CA ASP A 13 9.64 -0.44 -0.24
C ASP A 13 9.00 0.92 0.08
N HIS A 14 9.09 1.32 1.34
CA HIS A 14 8.55 2.59 1.84
C HIS A 14 9.57 3.34 2.70
N ILE A 15 10.85 3.20 2.36
CA ILE A 15 11.94 3.88 3.07
C ILE A 15 12.00 5.36 2.68
N GLU A 16 11.88 5.66 1.39
CA GLU A 16 11.83 7.01 0.84
C GLU A 16 10.36 7.42 0.61
N ASP A 17 10.05 8.70 0.77
CA ASP A 17 8.67 9.21 0.71
C ASP A 17 7.98 8.93 -0.65
N ASP A 18 8.74 8.96 -1.74
CA ASP A 18 8.24 8.70 -3.09
C ASP A 18 7.98 7.21 -3.36
N GLU A 19 8.85 6.32 -2.85
CA GLU A 19 8.64 4.87 -2.88
C GLU A 19 7.44 4.48 -2.02
N ALA A 20 7.28 5.11 -0.85
CA ALA A 20 6.14 4.92 0.02
C ALA A 20 4.83 5.31 -0.69
N GLU A 21 4.76 6.49 -1.31
CA GLU A 21 3.56 6.94 -2.03
C GLU A 21 3.16 5.96 -3.14
N GLU A 22 4.13 5.41 -3.89
CA GLU A 22 3.89 4.38 -4.91
C GLU A 22 3.35 3.08 -4.28
N MET A 23 4.02 2.57 -3.25
CA MET A 23 3.64 1.32 -2.60
C MET A 23 2.25 1.41 -1.94
N GLU A 24 1.95 2.53 -1.27
CA GLU A 24 0.67 2.79 -0.63
C GLU A 24 -0.48 2.91 -1.63
N ALA A 25 -0.23 3.53 -2.79
CA ALA A 25 -1.23 3.62 -3.86
C ALA A 25 -1.61 2.23 -4.39
N ILE A 26 -0.62 1.35 -4.60
CA ILE A 26 -0.84 -0.03 -5.04
C ILE A 26 -1.54 -0.85 -3.96
N GLU A 27 -1.11 -0.73 -2.70
CA GLU A 27 -1.77 -1.40 -1.57
C GLU A 27 -3.23 -0.97 -1.45
N THR A 28 -3.51 0.33 -1.60
CA THR A 28 -4.87 0.89 -1.64
C THR A 28 -5.71 0.28 -2.77
N GLU A 29 -5.19 0.26 -4.00
CA GLU A 29 -5.90 -0.28 -5.17
C GLU A 29 -6.27 -1.77 -4.96
N ILE A 30 -5.32 -2.57 -4.47
CA ILE A 30 -5.54 -4.00 -4.22
C ILE A 30 -6.59 -4.20 -3.13
N MET A 31 -6.50 -3.47 -2.02
CA MET A 31 -7.44 -3.59 -0.90
C MET A 31 -8.87 -3.24 -1.32
N LEU A 32 -9.05 -2.14 -2.06
CA LEU A 32 -10.35 -1.74 -2.62
C LEU A 32 -10.89 -2.76 -3.62
N ALA A 33 -10.05 -3.30 -4.50
CA ALA A 33 -10.45 -4.34 -5.46
C ALA A 33 -10.89 -5.64 -4.79
N LEU A 34 -10.34 -5.95 -3.62
CA LEU A 34 -10.74 -7.08 -2.78
C LEU A 34 -12.00 -6.81 -1.94
N GLY A 35 -12.52 -5.58 -1.96
CA GLY A 35 -13.71 -5.16 -1.22
C GLY A 35 -13.44 -4.74 0.22
N TYR A 36 -12.17 -4.48 0.57
CA TYR A 36 -11.79 -3.86 1.84
C TYR A 36 -11.75 -2.33 1.69
N GLU A 37 -11.72 -1.63 2.83
CA GLU A 37 -11.52 -0.18 2.86
C GLU A 37 -10.06 0.18 2.59
N ASP A 38 -9.80 1.44 2.20
CA ASP A 38 -8.44 1.96 2.02
C ASP A 38 -7.72 1.99 3.38
N PRO A 39 -6.60 1.25 3.55
CA PRO A 39 -5.90 1.13 4.83
C PRO A 39 -5.24 2.43 5.30
N TYR A 40 -5.04 3.41 4.41
CA TYR A 40 -4.38 4.69 4.69
C TYR A 40 -5.37 5.86 4.85
N ILE A 41 -6.68 5.59 4.96
CA ILE A 41 -7.71 6.63 5.13
C ILE A 41 -7.38 7.61 6.27
N ALA A 42 -6.87 7.12 7.39
CA ALA A 42 -6.60 7.95 8.57
C ALA A 42 -5.32 8.80 8.44
N GLU A 43 -4.44 8.47 7.49
CA GLU A 43 -3.15 9.13 7.29
C GLU A 43 -3.20 10.17 6.16
N LYS A 44 -4.20 10.08 5.28
CA LYS A 44 -4.43 11.01 4.16
C LYS A 44 -5.20 12.30 4.54
N GLU A 45 -5.42 12.57 5.83
CA GLU A 45 -6.11 13.77 6.35
C GLU A 45 -5.22 15.00 6.56
#